data_AF-A0A8S0SDH9-F1
#
_entry.id   AF-A0A8S0SDH9-F1
#
_cell.length_a   1.000
_cell.length_b   1.000
_cell.length_c   1.000
_cell.angle_alpha   90.00
_cell.angle_beta   90.00
_cell.angle_gamma   90.00
#
_symmetry.space_group_name_H-M   'P 1'
#
loop_
_entity.id
_entity.type
_entity.pdbx_description
1 polymer ?
#
loop_
_entity_poly.entity_id
_entity_poly.type
_entity_poly.pdbx_seq_one_letter_code
_entity_poly.pdbx_strand_id
1 'polypeptide(L)'
;MAPPIKAWCLMILCLWAPQFCIGNFVQSECFNVPASEFVGSVRSTIEAVEQVMSIVSLIPGVFGDLRLSTAISDCLDLLDLSMDELSMTLSASQNSKGKVNGTGNLSADMNTWLSATLINQDTCLDGFEDTNSFVKGLVSGTLDQITSLVRDMLSMVRPPPYVAPSKGAHSCGNGGQSGGRKLLTNDQFPYWLKSRDRKLLQATYNVTPHVVVAADGTGNFTSVMDAVSSAPDHSTQRYVIYIKKGVYIENVNVTKNKWNIMMVGDGVNVTVISGSRNYVDGWTTYRTATFAVKGKGFIARDITFENTAGPEKHQAVAFLSDSDLSVMYRCGMRGYQDTLYAHSMRQFYRECQITGTVDFMFGDGAAVFQNCQILARKGLPNQKNTVTAQGRKESTENTGFVLHFCNISVEPEVLASLNSTHTYLGRPWKQYSRTVIMKSYISNAIRPEGWLEWNETFAFDTLYYAEYMNSGPGAGLGSRVKWPGYHTINDSTQATTFTVSQFIGGNTWLPSTGVKYSGGLDI
;
A
#
# COMPACT_ATOMS: atom_id res chain seq x y z
N MET A 1 -21.09 -71.22 54.87
CA MET A 1 -21.44 -71.95 53.63
C MET A 1 -20.96 -71.11 52.44
N ALA A 2 -20.14 -71.74 51.60
CA ALA A 2 -19.66 -71.40 50.25
C ALA A 2 -19.42 -69.91 49.80
N PRO A 3 -18.22 -69.59 49.27
CA PRO A 3 -17.81 -68.32 48.62
C PRO A 3 -17.98 -68.41 47.08
N PRO A 4 -17.21 -67.77 46.16
CA PRO A 4 -16.34 -66.55 46.12
C PRO A 4 -16.75 -65.57 44.95
N ILE A 5 -16.11 -64.44 44.61
CA ILE A 5 -15.02 -64.30 43.60
C ILE A 5 -14.79 -62.81 43.21
N LYS A 6 -13.56 -62.33 43.50
CA LYS A 6 -12.56 -61.60 42.66
C LYS A 6 -12.80 -60.11 42.29
N ALA A 7 -11.98 -59.18 42.80
CA ALA A 7 -10.60 -58.77 42.36
C ALA A 7 -10.68 -57.64 41.30
N TRP A 8 -9.94 -56.53 41.37
CA TRP A 8 -8.48 -56.44 41.29
C TRP A 8 -7.92 -55.11 41.86
N CYS A 9 -6.69 -55.20 42.38
CA CYS A 9 -5.76 -54.12 42.74
C CYS A 9 -5.33 -53.26 41.54
N LEU A 10 -4.92 -52.00 41.76
CA LEU A 10 -3.49 -51.64 41.78
C LEU A 10 -3.25 -50.23 42.34
N MET A 11 -2.11 -50.12 43.01
CA MET A 11 -1.57 -48.99 43.74
C MET A 11 -0.21 -48.63 43.09
N ILE A 12 0.28 -47.41 43.36
CA ILE A 12 1.70 -46.95 43.37
C ILE A 12 2.18 -46.02 42.22
N LEU A 13 2.26 -44.73 42.58
CA LEU A 13 3.40 -43.78 42.52
C LEU A 13 4.28 -43.70 41.25
N CYS A 14 4.43 -42.51 40.66
CA CYS A 14 5.45 -41.49 41.01
C CYS A 14 5.62 -40.43 39.89
N LEU A 15 5.73 -39.17 40.32
CA LEU A 15 6.60 -38.09 39.81
C LEU A 15 6.91 -38.03 38.30
N TRP A 16 6.47 -36.94 37.66
CA TRP A 16 7.32 -35.92 37.01
C TRP A 16 6.40 -34.80 36.50
N ALA A 17 6.51 -33.61 37.08
CA ALA A 17 5.92 -32.40 36.55
C ALA A 17 6.96 -31.72 35.65
N PRO A 18 6.69 -31.51 34.35
CA PRO A 18 7.40 -30.51 33.59
C PRO A 18 6.69 -29.16 33.75
N GLN A 19 7.48 -28.16 34.11
CA GLN A 19 7.24 -26.72 34.04
C GLN A 19 5.96 -26.26 33.32
N PHE A 20 5.16 -25.48 34.05
CA PHE A 20 4.29 -24.45 33.49
C PHE A 20 5.04 -23.63 32.43
N CYS A 21 4.71 -23.81 31.15
CA CYS A 21 5.02 -22.81 30.12
C CYS A 21 3.99 -21.69 30.24
N ILE A 22 4.32 -20.65 31.01
CA ILE A 22 3.63 -19.36 30.94
C ILE A 22 4.11 -18.66 29.67
N GLY A 23 3.52 -19.02 28.53
CA GLY A 23 3.77 -18.37 27.25
C GLY A 23 2.55 -17.56 26.85
N ASN A 24 2.61 -16.23 27.02
CA ASN A 24 1.69 -15.30 26.38
C ASN A 24 1.95 -15.31 24.86
N PHE A 25 1.51 -16.34 24.14
CA PHE A 25 1.46 -16.32 22.68
C PHE A 25 0.06 -15.92 22.21
N VAL A 26 -0.03 -15.25 21.06
CA VAL A 26 -1.29 -15.00 20.36
C VAL A 26 -2.08 -16.31 20.26
N GLN A 27 -3.38 -16.25 20.59
CA GLN A 27 -4.31 -17.38 20.49
C GLN A 27 -4.16 -18.06 19.13
N SER A 28 -4.33 -19.39 19.10
CA SER A 28 -4.27 -20.29 17.92
C SER A 28 -5.21 -19.92 16.75
N GLU A 29 -5.83 -18.74 16.80
CA GLU A 29 -6.82 -18.20 15.88
C GLU A 29 -6.22 -17.39 14.73
N CYS A 30 -5.00 -16.84 14.86
CA CYS A 30 -4.36 -16.00 13.82
C CYS A 30 -3.44 -16.78 12.86
N PHE A 31 -3.04 -18.00 13.20
CA PHE A 31 -2.01 -18.76 12.48
C PHE A 31 -2.52 -20.15 12.06
N ASN A 32 -2.03 -20.62 10.91
CA ASN A 32 -2.21 -21.99 10.42
C ASN A 32 -1.24 -22.98 11.10
N VAL A 33 -0.22 -22.46 11.79
CA VAL A 33 0.84 -23.22 12.48
C VAL A 33 0.90 -22.82 13.97
N PRO A 34 1.60 -23.57 14.83
CA PRO A 34 1.88 -23.15 16.20
C PRO A 34 2.58 -21.77 16.23
N ALA A 35 2.16 -20.89 17.13
CA ALA A 35 2.71 -19.53 17.21
C ALA A 35 4.23 -19.50 17.43
N SER A 36 4.79 -20.49 18.13
CA SER A 36 6.24 -20.63 18.33
C SER A 36 7.00 -20.90 17.03
N GLU A 37 6.39 -21.64 16.10
CA GLU A 37 6.97 -21.93 14.77
C GLU A 37 7.01 -20.65 13.93
N PHE A 38 5.89 -19.92 13.87
CA PHE A 38 5.82 -18.63 13.19
C PHE A 38 6.83 -17.63 13.76
N VAL A 39 6.90 -17.47 15.08
CA VAL A 39 7.87 -16.60 15.75
C VAL A 39 9.32 -17.00 15.45
N GLY A 40 9.60 -18.30 15.36
CA GLY A 40 10.90 -18.82 14.93
C GLY A 40 11.23 -18.38 13.51
N SER A 41 10.29 -18.55 12.57
CA SER A 41 10.45 -18.13 11.17
C SER A 41 10.70 -16.62 11.02
N VAL A 42 9.97 -15.78 11.77
CA VAL A 42 10.19 -14.33 11.77
C VAL A 42 11.60 -13.97 12.24
N ARG A 43 12.09 -14.59 13.32
CA ARG A 43 13.47 -14.36 13.82
C ARG A 43 14.53 -14.78 12.82
N SER A 44 14.40 -15.98 12.23
CA SER A 44 15.33 -16.45 11.20
C SER A 44 15.35 -15.53 9.98
N THR A 45 14.20 -14.95 9.62
CA THR A 45 14.11 -14.00 8.50
C THR A 45 14.79 -12.68 8.84
N ILE A 46 14.62 -12.17 10.06
CA ILE A 46 15.35 -10.98 10.57
C ILE A 46 16.87 -11.20 10.46
N GLU A 47 17.38 -12.34 10.94
CA GLU A 47 18.80 -12.68 10.84
C GLU A 47 19.29 -12.76 9.39
N ALA A 48 18.47 -13.31 8.49
CA ALA A 48 18.79 -13.35 7.06
C ALA A 48 18.87 -11.93 6.46
N VAL A 49 17.91 -11.05 6.79
CA VAL A 49 17.93 -9.64 6.32
C VAL A 49 19.18 -8.92 6.81
N GLU A 50 19.56 -9.07 8.09
CA GLU A 50 20.80 -8.46 8.63
C GLU A 50 22.05 -8.92 7.87
N GLN A 51 22.13 -10.21 7.53
CA GLN A 51 23.23 -10.75 6.72
C GLN A 51 23.27 -10.13 5.33
N VAL A 52 22.12 -10.00 4.66
CA VAL A 52 22.05 -9.40 3.32
C VAL A 52 22.41 -7.91 3.37
N MET A 53 21.92 -7.16 4.36
CA MET A 53 22.32 -5.76 4.56
C MET A 53 23.83 -5.62 4.70
N SER A 54 24.48 -6.51 5.47
CA SER A 54 25.93 -6.54 5.61
C SER A 54 26.62 -6.79 4.26
N ILE A 55 26.18 -7.77 3.49
CA ILE A 55 26.74 -8.08 2.16
C ILE A 55 26.56 -6.90 1.18
N VAL A 56 25.36 -6.33 1.10
CA VAL A 56 25.05 -5.20 0.21
C VAL A 56 25.89 -3.97 0.58
N SER A 57 26.12 -3.73 1.88
CA SER A 57 26.95 -2.62 2.35
C SER A 57 28.44 -2.73 1.97
N LEU A 58 28.92 -3.95 1.67
CA LEU A 58 30.29 -4.20 1.23
C LEU A 58 30.48 -4.01 -0.28
N ILE A 59 29.41 -3.89 -1.05
CA ILE A 59 29.50 -3.64 -2.49
C ILE A 59 30.11 -2.24 -2.67
N PRO A 60 31.32 -2.12 -3.25
CA PRO A 60 31.92 -0.82 -3.44
C PRO A 60 31.04 -0.01 -4.39
N GLY A 61 30.55 1.14 -3.93
CA GLY A 61 29.96 2.13 -4.82
C GLY A 61 31.01 2.54 -5.84
N VAL A 62 30.80 2.21 -7.11
CA VAL A 62 31.71 2.63 -8.17
C VAL A 62 31.59 4.15 -8.30
N PHE A 63 32.64 4.89 -7.94
CA PHE A 63 32.67 6.34 -8.09
C PHE A 63 32.28 6.73 -9.52
N GLY A 64 31.17 7.46 -9.66
CA GLY A 64 30.65 7.93 -10.94
C GLY A 64 29.51 7.11 -11.55
N ASP A 65 29.19 5.92 -11.02
CA ASP A 65 28.00 5.16 -11.43
C ASP A 65 26.80 5.53 -10.54
N LEU A 66 26.03 6.52 -10.99
CA LEU A 66 24.83 6.97 -10.28
C LEU A 66 23.85 5.80 -10.10
N ARG A 67 23.62 4.99 -11.13
CA ARG A 67 22.62 3.91 -11.11
C ARG A 67 22.96 2.89 -10.04
N LEU A 68 24.18 2.38 -10.05
CA LEU A 68 24.64 1.41 -9.05
C LEU A 68 24.60 2.01 -7.63
N SER A 69 25.05 3.26 -7.46
CA SER A 69 25.03 3.90 -6.15
C SER A 69 23.61 4.09 -5.59
N THR A 70 22.64 4.43 -6.46
CA THR A 70 21.24 4.55 -6.07
C THR A 70 20.60 3.19 -5.81
N ALA A 71 20.94 2.15 -6.57
CA ALA A 71 20.48 0.78 -6.35
C ALA A 71 20.91 0.23 -4.99
N ILE A 72 22.18 0.42 -4.61
CA ILE A 72 22.70 0.01 -3.30
C ILE A 72 21.97 0.77 -2.18
N SER A 73 21.83 2.09 -2.32
CA SER A 73 21.12 2.90 -1.31
C SER A 73 19.66 2.51 -1.16
N ASP A 74 18.96 2.29 -2.28
CA ASP A 74 17.56 1.89 -2.25
C ASP A 74 17.40 0.52 -1.62
N CYS A 75 18.28 -0.44 -1.96
CA CYS A 75 18.23 -1.77 -1.37
C CYS A 75 18.43 -1.73 0.16
N LEU A 76 19.41 -0.96 0.65
CA LEU A 76 19.64 -0.82 2.09
C LEU A 76 18.44 -0.15 2.79
N ASP A 77 17.85 0.88 2.19
CA ASP A 77 16.64 1.54 2.69
C ASP A 77 15.45 0.56 2.75
N LEU A 78 15.26 -0.27 1.72
CA LEU A 78 14.16 -1.23 1.62
C LEU A 78 14.34 -2.43 2.57
N LEU A 79 15.58 -2.89 2.77
CA LEU A 79 15.91 -3.91 3.77
C LEU A 79 15.70 -3.35 5.19
N ASP A 80 16.04 -2.10 5.44
CA ASP A 80 15.79 -1.43 6.72
C ASP A 80 14.28 -1.21 7.00
N LEU A 81 13.46 -0.95 5.97
CA LEU A 81 11.99 -1.00 6.08
C LEU A 81 11.50 -2.42 6.39
N SER A 82 12.05 -3.43 5.71
CA SER A 82 11.74 -4.84 5.94
C SER A 82 12.02 -5.28 7.37
N MET A 83 13.11 -4.79 7.97
CA MET A 83 13.43 -5.05 9.38
C MET A 83 12.37 -4.50 10.34
N ASP A 84 11.83 -3.30 10.08
CA ASP A 84 10.76 -2.72 10.90
C ASP A 84 9.47 -3.54 10.76
N GLU A 85 9.13 -3.97 9.56
CA GLU A 85 7.94 -4.76 9.24
C GLU A 85 7.97 -6.14 9.91
N LEU A 86 9.11 -6.82 9.84
CA LEU A 86 9.36 -8.08 10.53
C LEU A 86 9.35 -7.90 12.05
N SER A 87 9.92 -6.80 12.56
CA SER A 87 9.90 -6.47 14.00
C SER A 87 8.49 -6.17 14.51
N MET A 88 7.67 -5.49 13.71
CA MET A 88 6.25 -5.26 14.00
C MET A 88 5.50 -6.59 13.99
N THR A 89 5.73 -7.44 13.00
CA THR A 89 5.15 -8.80 12.91
C THR A 89 5.52 -9.65 14.12
N LEU A 90 6.79 -9.65 14.53
CA LEU A 90 7.27 -10.34 15.71
C LEU A 90 6.58 -9.84 16.99
N SER A 91 6.57 -8.53 17.19
CA SER A 91 5.97 -7.90 18.36
C SER A 91 4.48 -8.21 18.48
N ALA A 92 3.79 -8.16 17.35
CA ALA A 92 2.36 -8.40 17.27
C ALA A 92 2.00 -9.89 17.48
N SER A 93 2.86 -10.81 17.02
CA SER A 93 2.72 -12.26 17.24
C SER A 93 2.95 -12.69 18.70
N GLN A 94 3.71 -11.91 19.47
CA GLN A 94 4.03 -12.20 20.88
C GLN A 94 3.07 -11.51 21.86
N ASN A 95 2.54 -10.33 21.55
CA ASN A 95 1.76 -9.54 22.51
C ASN A 95 0.37 -9.16 21.97
N SER A 96 -0.59 -10.10 22.01
CA SER A 96 -1.98 -9.87 21.55
C SER A 96 -2.72 -8.75 22.30
N LYS A 97 -2.29 -8.39 23.51
CA LYS A 97 -2.84 -7.30 24.34
C LYS A 97 -2.00 -6.01 24.29
N GLY A 98 -0.87 -6.02 23.59
CA GLY A 98 -0.04 -4.84 23.38
C GLY A 98 -0.77 -3.84 22.49
N LYS A 99 -0.47 -2.54 22.65
CA LYS A 99 -0.89 -1.53 21.67
C LYS A 99 -0.10 -1.74 20.38
N VAL A 100 -0.56 -2.67 19.55
CA VAL A 100 -0.02 -2.85 18.21
C VAL A 100 -0.45 -1.63 17.38
N ASN A 101 0.52 -0.98 16.73
CA ASN A 101 0.30 0.22 15.91
C ASN A 101 -0.29 -0.16 14.53
N GLY A 102 -1.46 -0.78 14.51
CA GLY A 102 -2.15 -1.22 13.29
C GLY A 102 -3.66 -0.93 13.33
N THR A 103 -4.43 -1.71 12.59
CA THR A 103 -5.90 -1.57 12.50
C THR A 103 -6.64 -2.22 13.65
N GLY A 104 -5.95 -3.00 14.47
CA GLY A 104 -6.54 -3.82 15.53
C GLY A 104 -6.98 -5.21 15.04
N ASN A 105 -6.90 -5.49 13.74
CA ASN A 105 -6.99 -6.83 13.19
C ASN A 105 -5.58 -7.38 12.96
N LEU A 106 -5.11 -8.18 13.91
CA LEU A 106 -3.74 -8.65 13.95
C LEU A 106 -3.32 -9.46 12.71
N SER A 107 -4.18 -10.36 12.21
CA SER A 107 -3.83 -11.17 11.03
C SER A 107 -3.77 -10.33 9.77
N ALA A 108 -4.69 -9.37 9.60
CA ALA A 108 -4.65 -8.43 8.49
C ALA A 108 -3.42 -7.51 8.55
N ASP A 109 -3.07 -7.00 9.75
CA ASP A 109 -1.88 -6.17 9.97
C ASP A 109 -0.59 -6.94 9.63
N MET A 110 -0.42 -8.15 10.15
CA MET A 110 0.76 -8.99 9.85
C MET A 110 0.86 -9.35 8.37
N ASN A 111 -0.27 -9.68 7.72
CA ASN A 111 -0.26 -9.99 6.28
C ASN A 111 0.15 -8.75 5.45
N THR A 112 -0.33 -7.55 5.81
CA THR A 112 0.10 -6.31 5.15
C THR A 112 1.60 -6.03 5.32
N TRP A 113 2.14 -6.22 6.54
CA TRP A 113 3.58 -5.99 6.76
C TRP A 113 4.45 -7.02 6.03
N LEU A 114 4.06 -8.31 6.06
CA LEU A 114 4.79 -9.35 5.32
C LEU A 114 4.71 -9.16 3.80
N SER A 115 3.57 -8.71 3.26
CA SER A 115 3.47 -8.30 1.86
C SER A 115 4.39 -7.12 1.53
N ALA A 116 4.45 -6.12 2.41
CA ALA A 116 5.40 -5.01 2.23
C ALA A 116 6.86 -5.49 2.24
N THR A 117 7.20 -6.43 3.13
CA THR A 117 8.54 -7.04 3.19
C THR A 117 8.89 -7.75 1.89
N LEU A 118 7.92 -8.42 1.26
CA LEU A 118 8.11 -9.12 -0.01
C LEU A 118 8.40 -8.13 -1.15
N ILE A 119 7.56 -7.11 -1.35
CA ILE A 119 7.79 -6.11 -2.41
C ILE A 119 9.07 -5.30 -2.18
N ASN A 120 9.48 -5.06 -0.93
CA ASN A 120 10.75 -4.40 -0.63
C ASN A 120 11.96 -5.19 -1.20
N GLN A 121 11.94 -6.52 -1.14
CA GLN A 121 13.00 -7.35 -1.72
C GLN A 121 13.01 -7.25 -3.25
N ASP A 122 11.82 -7.31 -3.85
CA ASP A 122 11.64 -7.19 -5.30
C ASP A 122 12.12 -5.83 -5.82
N THR A 123 11.72 -4.74 -5.17
CA THR A 123 12.15 -3.38 -5.53
C THR A 123 13.66 -3.19 -5.31
N CYS A 124 14.26 -3.80 -4.28
CA CYS A 124 15.71 -3.82 -4.13
C CYS A 124 16.36 -4.47 -5.36
N LEU A 125 15.88 -5.64 -5.77
CA LEU A 125 16.41 -6.37 -6.92
C LEU A 125 16.21 -5.61 -8.24
N ASP A 126 15.03 -5.02 -8.44
CA ASP A 126 14.68 -4.22 -9.62
C ASP A 126 15.61 -2.99 -9.74
N GLY A 127 16.09 -2.43 -8.61
CA GLY A 127 17.08 -1.36 -8.60
C GLY A 127 18.42 -1.73 -9.27
N PHE A 128 18.80 -3.01 -9.27
CA PHE A 128 20.02 -3.50 -9.91
C PHE A 128 19.81 -3.88 -11.39
N GLU A 129 18.63 -3.66 -11.97
CA GLU A 129 18.44 -3.77 -13.41
C GLU A 129 19.34 -2.81 -14.18
N ASP A 130 19.88 -3.30 -15.30
CA ASP A 130 20.88 -2.63 -16.13
C ASP A 130 22.20 -2.23 -15.41
N THR A 131 22.47 -2.79 -14.22
CA THR A 131 23.79 -2.71 -13.56
C THR A 131 24.67 -3.92 -13.90
N ASN A 132 25.87 -3.98 -13.30
CA ASN A 132 26.79 -5.10 -13.49
C ASN A 132 26.13 -6.45 -13.13
N SER A 133 26.15 -7.41 -14.07
CA SER A 133 25.50 -8.71 -13.93
C SER A 133 26.00 -9.55 -12.75
N PHE A 134 27.27 -9.40 -12.36
CA PHE A 134 27.82 -10.07 -11.18
C PHE A 134 27.22 -9.53 -9.89
N VAL A 135 27.10 -8.20 -9.78
CA VAL A 135 26.49 -7.55 -8.61
C VAL A 135 25.02 -7.93 -8.50
N LYS A 136 24.28 -7.87 -9.61
CA LYS A 136 22.89 -8.33 -9.67
C LYS A 136 22.75 -9.79 -9.25
N GLY A 137 23.62 -10.68 -9.74
CA GLY A 137 23.60 -12.10 -9.39
C GLY A 137 23.88 -12.37 -7.91
N LEU A 138 24.84 -11.64 -7.32
CA LEU A 138 25.15 -11.73 -5.89
C LEU A 138 23.94 -11.31 -5.04
N VAL A 139 23.36 -10.14 -5.35
CA VAL A 139 22.20 -9.60 -4.63
C VAL A 139 20.98 -10.52 -4.79
N SER A 140 20.68 -10.97 -6.00
CA SER A 140 19.56 -11.89 -6.28
C SER A 140 19.66 -13.16 -5.44
N GLY A 141 20.81 -13.84 -5.44
CA GLY A 141 20.96 -15.09 -4.70
C GLY A 141 20.78 -14.92 -3.19
N THR A 142 21.13 -13.76 -2.64
CA THR A 142 20.91 -13.45 -1.22
C THR A 142 19.46 -13.11 -0.89
N LEU A 143 18.77 -12.37 -1.77
CA LEU A 143 17.37 -11.98 -1.58
C LEU A 143 16.39 -13.14 -1.78
N ASP A 144 16.73 -14.13 -2.62
CA ASP A 144 15.89 -15.30 -2.86
C ASP A 144 15.57 -16.07 -1.57
N GLN A 145 16.55 -16.17 -0.66
CA GLN A 145 16.36 -16.78 0.65
C GLN A 145 15.32 -16.03 1.48
N ILE A 146 15.44 -14.69 1.57
CA ILE A 146 14.49 -13.84 2.31
C ILE A 146 13.10 -13.96 1.69
N THR A 147 13.02 -13.85 0.36
CA THR A 147 11.77 -13.97 -0.40
C THR A 147 11.05 -15.28 -0.11
N SER A 148 11.77 -16.41 -0.10
CA SER A 148 11.18 -17.71 0.24
C SER A 148 10.66 -17.75 1.67
N LEU A 149 11.44 -17.25 2.64
CA LEU A 149 11.04 -17.24 4.05
C LEU A 149 9.79 -16.38 4.27
N VAL A 150 9.72 -15.20 3.63
CA VAL A 150 8.55 -14.30 3.72
C VAL A 150 7.31 -14.93 3.09
N ARG A 151 7.45 -15.59 1.93
CA ARG A 151 6.36 -16.34 1.31
C ARG A 151 5.82 -17.44 2.21
N ASP A 152 6.71 -18.19 2.85
CA ASP A 152 6.32 -19.25 3.78
C ASP A 152 5.58 -18.64 4.99
N MET A 153 6.08 -17.53 5.55
CA MET A 153 5.40 -16.80 6.63
C MET A 153 4.01 -16.29 6.23
N LEU A 154 3.85 -15.77 5.01
CA LEU A 154 2.53 -15.35 4.49
C LEU A 154 1.53 -16.51 4.48
N SER A 155 1.97 -17.74 4.18
CA SER A 155 1.13 -18.94 4.23
C SER A 155 0.78 -19.39 5.65
N MET A 156 1.63 -19.06 6.63
CA MET A 156 1.44 -19.36 8.05
C MET A 156 0.41 -18.44 8.71
N VAL A 157 0.23 -17.21 8.22
CA VAL A 157 -0.78 -16.27 8.72
C VAL A 157 -2.15 -16.66 8.14
N ARG A 158 -3.16 -16.80 9.00
CA ARG A 158 -4.53 -17.02 8.51
C ARG A 158 -4.99 -15.78 7.75
N PRO A 159 -5.50 -15.94 6.53
CA PRO A 159 -6.09 -14.81 5.83
C PRO A 159 -7.20 -14.23 6.71
N PRO A 160 -7.34 -12.89 6.79
CA PRO A 160 -8.46 -12.28 7.49
C PRO A 160 -9.76 -12.89 6.93
N PRO A 161 -10.75 -13.24 7.79
CA PRO A 161 -11.89 -14.02 7.36
C PRO A 161 -12.56 -13.35 6.15
N TYR A 162 -12.51 -14.03 5.02
CA TYR A 162 -13.39 -13.78 3.90
C TYR A 162 -14.79 -14.07 4.44
N VAL A 163 -15.59 -13.02 4.70
CA VAL A 163 -16.93 -13.20 5.27
C VAL A 163 -17.82 -13.83 4.20
N ALA A 164 -17.83 -15.16 4.14
CA ALA A 164 -18.96 -15.90 3.59
C ALA A 164 -20.17 -15.64 4.50
N PRO A 165 -21.37 -15.38 3.95
CA PRO A 165 -22.55 -15.10 4.76
C PRO A 165 -23.06 -16.39 5.38
N SER A 166 -22.65 -16.71 6.60
CA SER A 166 -23.37 -17.68 7.43
C SER A 166 -23.29 -17.33 8.91
N LYS A 167 -24.38 -17.64 9.60
CA LYS A 167 -24.75 -17.16 10.92
C LYS A 167 -23.78 -17.68 11.98
N GLY A 168 -23.21 -16.77 12.76
CA GLY A 168 -22.48 -17.07 14.00
C GLY A 168 -20.96 -17.09 13.85
N ALA A 169 -20.33 -15.92 13.68
CA ALA A 169 -18.89 -15.78 13.79
C ALA A 169 -18.52 -15.12 15.13
N HIS A 170 -17.79 -15.85 15.97
CA HIS A 170 -17.09 -15.29 17.13
C HIS A 170 -15.88 -14.51 16.61
N SER A 171 -15.94 -13.18 16.76
CA SER A 171 -14.87 -12.24 16.38
C SER A 171 -13.65 -12.39 17.31
N CYS A 172 -12.46 -12.54 16.72
CA CYS A 172 -11.19 -12.39 17.41
C CYS A 172 -11.00 -10.91 17.79
N GLY A 173 -11.49 -10.53 18.98
CA GLY A 173 -11.45 -9.16 19.48
C GLY A 173 -12.74 -8.83 20.21
N ASN A 174 -12.67 -8.82 21.55
CA ASN A 174 -13.81 -8.57 22.41
C ASN A 174 -14.16 -7.07 22.38
N GLY A 175 -15.15 -6.71 21.58
CA GLY A 175 -15.78 -5.39 21.53
C GLY A 175 -17.20 -5.55 21.01
N GLY A 176 -18.16 -5.73 21.90
CA GLY A 176 -19.55 -6.06 21.55
C GLY A 176 -20.15 -5.08 20.54
N GLN A 177 -20.69 -5.61 19.44
CA GLN A 177 -21.61 -4.88 18.57
C GLN A 177 -22.90 -5.70 18.40
N SER A 178 -23.98 -5.12 18.93
CA SER A 178 -25.34 -5.48 18.57
C SER A 178 -25.68 -4.80 17.25
N GLY A 179 -26.20 -5.58 16.29
CA GLY A 179 -26.62 -5.11 14.98
C GLY A 179 -27.85 -4.21 15.08
N GLY A 180 -27.79 -3.06 14.40
CA GLY A 180 -28.90 -2.15 14.21
C GLY A 180 -28.45 -0.91 13.44
N ARG A 181 -29.26 -0.49 12.46
CA ARG A 181 -29.08 0.77 11.71
C ARG A 181 -28.80 1.91 12.70
N LYS A 182 -27.58 2.43 12.74
CA LYS A 182 -27.28 3.69 13.44
C LYS A 182 -27.20 4.82 12.42
N LEU A 183 -28.32 5.51 12.27
CA LEU A 183 -28.29 6.94 12.01
C LEU A 183 -27.43 7.59 13.10
N LEU A 184 -26.60 8.56 12.69
CA LEU A 184 -25.77 9.36 13.58
C LEU A 184 -26.64 10.09 14.61
N THR A 185 -26.73 9.55 15.82
CA THR A 185 -27.22 10.28 17.00
C THR A 185 -26.36 9.96 18.21
N ASN A 186 -25.71 11.02 18.71
CA ASN A 186 -25.05 11.27 20.00
C ASN A 186 -23.96 10.30 20.53
N ASP A 187 -22.73 10.83 20.51
CA ASP A 187 -21.73 10.84 21.60
C ASP A 187 -21.12 9.52 22.13
N GLN A 188 -20.58 8.67 21.26
CA GLN A 188 -19.51 7.75 21.69
C GLN A 188 -18.34 7.71 20.71
N PHE A 189 -17.37 8.59 20.96
CA PHE A 189 -16.06 8.56 20.32
C PHE A 189 -15.11 7.60 21.08
N PRO A 190 -14.12 6.96 20.42
CA PRO A 190 -13.13 6.12 21.08
C PRO A 190 -12.35 6.87 22.17
N TYR A 191 -11.96 6.15 23.23
CA TYR A 191 -11.31 6.74 24.43
C TYR A 191 -9.94 7.40 24.16
N TRP A 192 -9.32 7.10 23.02
CA TRP A 192 -8.04 7.69 22.60
C TRP A 192 -8.22 9.00 21.81
N LEU A 193 -9.44 9.35 21.40
CA LEU A 193 -9.76 10.57 20.66
C LEU A 193 -10.05 11.72 21.64
N LYS A 194 -9.15 12.71 21.69
CA LYS A 194 -9.24 13.82 22.65
C LYS A 194 -10.34 14.80 22.26
N SER A 195 -10.86 15.57 23.22
CA SER A 195 -11.91 16.58 22.99
C SER A 195 -11.57 17.63 21.92
N ARG A 196 -10.28 17.90 21.69
CA ARG A 196 -9.80 18.84 20.68
C ARG A 196 -9.96 18.30 19.26
N ASP A 197 -9.76 17.00 19.08
CA ASP A 197 -9.90 16.31 17.79
C ASP A 197 -11.38 16.22 17.38
N ARG A 198 -12.30 16.12 18.35
CA ARG A 198 -13.75 16.19 18.14
C ARG A 198 -14.22 17.53 17.54
N LYS A 199 -13.58 18.64 17.91
CA LYS A 199 -13.84 19.97 17.32
C LYS A 199 -13.27 20.10 15.90
N LEU A 200 -12.18 19.39 15.59
CA LEU A 200 -11.60 19.33 14.24
C LEU A 200 -12.53 18.64 13.23
N LEU A 201 -13.29 17.65 13.69
CA LEU A 201 -14.21 16.84 12.87
C LEU A 201 -15.48 17.58 12.42
N GLN A 202 -15.82 18.71 13.06
CA GLN A 202 -17.04 19.49 12.78
C GLN A 202 -16.77 20.80 12.02
N ALA A 203 -15.52 21.20 11.82
CA ALA A 203 -15.18 22.48 11.21
C ALA A 203 -14.83 22.36 9.72
N THR A 204 -15.56 23.09 8.89
CA THR A 204 -15.03 23.59 7.62
C THR A 204 -13.80 24.46 7.97
N TYR A 205 -12.61 24.03 7.56
CA TYR A 205 -11.35 24.78 7.56
C TYR A 205 -10.96 25.49 8.87
N ASN A 206 -10.20 24.81 9.75
CA ASN A 206 -9.27 25.46 10.71
C ASN A 206 -8.39 24.41 11.43
N VAL A 207 -7.53 23.70 10.68
CA VAL A 207 -6.42 22.96 11.29
C VAL A 207 -5.30 23.98 11.54
N THR A 208 -5.00 24.29 12.81
CA THR A 208 -3.89 25.19 13.14
C THR A 208 -2.58 24.53 12.71
N PRO A 209 -1.80 25.13 11.78
CA PRO A 209 -0.52 24.56 11.39
C PRO A 209 0.49 24.67 12.52
N HIS A 210 1.41 23.70 12.59
CA HIS A 210 2.57 23.78 13.49
C HIS A 210 3.65 24.66 12.85
N VAL A 211 3.84 24.51 11.54
CA VAL A 211 4.78 25.29 10.74
C VAL A 211 4.16 25.63 9.38
N VAL A 212 4.59 26.75 8.82
CA VAL A 212 4.17 27.26 7.53
C VAL A 212 5.37 27.28 6.58
N VAL A 213 5.19 26.75 5.38
CA VAL A 213 6.14 26.87 4.27
C VAL A 213 5.61 27.93 3.30
N ALA A 214 6.45 28.88 2.92
CA ALA A 214 6.12 29.89 1.93
C ALA A 214 7.35 30.28 1.12
N ALA A 215 7.29 30.08 -0.19
CA ALA A 215 8.38 30.44 -1.11
C ALA A 215 8.73 31.94 -1.10
N ASP A 216 7.80 32.81 -0.69
CA ASP A 216 7.98 34.26 -0.56
C ASP A 216 8.65 34.70 0.76
N GLY A 217 9.04 33.75 1.62
CA GLY A 217 9.68 34.03 2.91
C GLY A 217 8.72 34.48 4.03
N THR A 218 7.40 34.47 3.79
CA THR A 218 6.39 34.86 4.81
C THR A 218 6.01 33.72 5.78
N GLY A 219 6.61 32.54 5.62
CA GLY A 219 6.42 31.35 6.45
C GLY A 219 7.56 31.13 7.45
N ASN A 220 7.51 30.01 8.16
CA ASN A 220 8.62 29.54 9.00
C ASN A 220 9.78 29.00 8.16
N PHE A 221 9.47 28.40 7.00
CA PHE A 221 10.45 27.82 6.07
C PHE A 221 10.13 28.25 4.63
N THR A 222 11.16 28.21 3.78
CA THR A 222 11.03 28.41 2.33
C THR A 222 11.05 27.08 1.56
N SER A 223 11.56 26.00 2.15
CA SER A 223 11.56 24.62 1.62
C SER A 223 10.61 23.72 2.40
N VAL A 224 9.97 22.80 1.69
CA VAL A 224 9.13 21.75 2.27
C VAL A 224 9.98 20.74 3.06
N MET A 225 11.15 20.35 2.55
CA MET A 225 12.03 19.39 3.22
C MET A 225 12.55 19.90 4.57
N ASP A 226 12.83 21.20 4.70
CA ASP A 226 13.21 21.79 5.99
C ASP A 226 12.07 21.69 7.03
N ALA A 227 10.82 21.94 6.60
CA ALA A 227 9.65 21.80 7.46
C ALA A 227 9.44 20.35 7.90
N VAL A 228 9.62 19.37 7.00
CA VAL A 228 9.59 17.94 7.32
C VAL A 228 10.68 17.59 8.33
N SER A 229 11.90 18.10 8.13
CA SER A 229 13.04 17.84 9.01
C SER A 229 12.81 18.36 10.43
N SER A 230 12.11 19.50 10.56
CA SER A 230 11.76 20.12 11.85
C SER A 230 10.71 19.36 12.67
N ALA A 231 9.94 18.47 12.03
CA ALA A 231 8.91 17.71 12.71
C ALA A 231 9.52 16.66 13.68
N PRO A 232 8.91 16.40 14.84
CA PRO A 232 9.42 15.39 15.77
C PRO A 232 9.28 13.98 15.20
N ASP A 233 10.26 13.13 15.51
CA ASP A 233 10.21 11.71 15.18
C ASP A 233 9.19 10.97 16.06
N HIS A 234 8.56 9.94 15.50
CA HIS A 234 7.63 9.03 16.18
C HIS A 234 6.49 9.74 16.92
N SER A 235 6.07 10.91 16.43
CA SER A 235 4.99 11.68 17.03
C SER A 235 3.71 10.87 17.11
N THR A 236 3.13 10.78 18.31
CA THR A 236 1.79 10.20 18.51
C THR A 236 0.66 11.18 18.19
N GLN A 237 1.00 12.44 17.90
CA GLN A 237 0.06 13.50 17.53
C GLN A 237 0.30 13.94 16.09
N ARG A 238 -0.76 14.41 15.45
CA ARG A 238 -0.74 14.98 14.10
C ARG A 238 0.16 16.23 14.05
N TYR A 239 1.23 16.21 13.26
CA TYR A 239 2.06 17.38 13.02
C TYR A 239 1.72 17.98 11.65
N VAL A 240 1.30 19.25 11.64
CA VAL A 240 0.64 19.88 10.49
C VAL A 240 1.59 20.90 9.85
N ILE A 241 1.93 20.66 8.60
CA ILE A 241 2.73 21.54 7.74
C ILE A 241 1.76 22.19 6.74
N TYR A 242 1.59 23.50 6.83
CA TYR A 242 0.82 24.24 5.83
C TYR A 242 1.77 24.82 4.78
N ILE A 243 1.51 24.55 3.51
CA ILE A 243 2.35 24.94 2.40
C ILE A 243 1.56 25.94 1.56
N LYS A 244 2.00 27.20 1.56
CA LYS A 244 1.35 28.24 0.75
C LYS A 244 1.53 27.97 -0.73
N LYS A 245 0.67 28.58 -1.54
CA LYS A 245 0.75 28.61 -3.00
C LYS A 245 2.17 28.90 -3.50
N GLY A 246 2.55 28.21 -4.57
CA GLY A 246 3.89 28.30 -5.13
C GLY A 246 4.30 26.99 -5.80
N VAL A 247 5.39 27.07 -6.55
CA VAL A 247 6.07 25.90 -7.12
C VAL A 247 7.36 25.70 -6.33
N TYR A 248 7.46 24.57 -5.65
CA TYR A 248 8.59 24.16 -4.83
C TYR A 248 9.37 23.10 -5.60
N ILE A 249 10.52 23.50 -6.16
CA ILE A 249 11.37 22.61 -6.95
C ILE A 249 12.34 21.90 -6.00
N GLU A 250 11.93 20.75 -5.49
CA GLU A 250 12.69 19.95 -4.54
C GLU A 250 12.21 18.49 -4.53
N ASN A 251 13.13 17.55 -4.26
CA ASN A 251 12.78 16.16 -3.97
C ASN A 251 12.62 16.02 -2.45
N VAL A 252 11.42 15.65 -1.99
CA VAL A 252 11.10 15.55 -0.56
C VAL A 252 10.98 14.08 -0.15
N ASN A 253 11.60 13.72 0.97
CA ASN A 253 11.51 12.37 1.55
C ASN A 253 11.05 12.44 3.00
N VAL A 254 9.81 12.00 3.26
CA VAL A 254 9.27 11.85 4.62
C VAL A 254 9.70 10.48 5.14
N THR A 255 10.77 10.45 5.94
CA THR A 255 11.41 9.21 6.41
C THR A 255 10.51 8.37 7.32
N LYS A 256 10.86 7.10 7.53
CA LYS A 256 10.09 6.13 8.33
C LYS A 256 9.84 6.57 9.77
N ASN A 257 10.70 7.44 10.32
CA ASN A 257 10.58 7.99 11.67
C ASN A 257 9.58 9.16 11.76
N LYS A 258 9.22 9.81 10.66
CA LYS A 258 8.33 10.99 10.66
C LYS A 258 6.85 10.58 10.63
N TRP A 259 6.34 10.12 11.77
CA TRP A 259 4.95 9.64 11.88
C TRP A 259 3.93 10.78 11.94
N ASN A 260 2.72 10.51 11.44
CA ASN A 260 1.55 11.40 11.57
C ASN A 260 1.76 12.83 11.02
N ILE A 261 2.61 13.00 10.01
CA ILE A 261 2.72 14.25 9.26
C ILE A 261 1.43 14.48 8.47
N MET A 262 0.93 15.71 8.48
CA MET A 262 -0.14 16.18 7.61
C MET A 262 0.30 17.42 6.85
N MET A 263 0.27 17.35 5.53
CA MET A 263 0.53 18.46 4.64
C MET A 263 -0.77 19.01 4.07
N VAL A 264 -0.91 20.33 4.12
CA VAL A 264 -2.07 21.05 3.58
C VAL A 264 -1.56 22.14 2.66
N GLY A 265 -1.94 22.10 1.39
CA GLY A 265 -1.67 23.18 0.44
C GLY A 265 -2.80 24.21 0.35
N ASP A 266 -2.56 25.30 -0.39
CA ASP A 266 -3.58 26.29 -0.76
C ASP A 266 -4.57 25.80 -1.82
N GLY A 267 -4.32 24.64 -2.43
CA GLY A 267 -5.15 24.08 -3.50
C GLY A 267 -4.36 23.25 -4.49
N VAL A 268 -5.05 22.23 -5.04
CA VAL A 268 -4.57 21.47 -6.20
C VAL A 268 -4.25 22.44 -7.33
N ASN A 269 -3.09 22.28 -7.96
CA ASN A 269 -2.53 23.10 -9.05
C ASN A 269 -2.07 24.51 -8.64
N VAL A 270 -2.18 24.86 -7.37
CA VAL A 270 -1.77 26.16 -6.83
C VAL A 270 -0.58 26.00 -5.88
N THR A 271 -0.55 24.92 -5.11
CA THR A 271 0.63 24.47 -4.35
C THR A 271 1.19 23.23 -5.04
N VAL A 272 2.40 23.35 -5.59
CA VAL A 272 3.01 22.31 -6.44
C VAL A 272 4.40 21.97 -5.91
N ILE A 273 4.67 20.70 -5.63
CA ILE A 273 6.02 20.17 -5.37
C ILE A 273 6.47 19.46 -6.65
N SER A 274 7.57 19.93 -7.22
CA SER A 274 8.00 19.58 -8.58
C SER A 274 9.43 19.04 -8.59
N GLY A 275 9.66 18.00 -9.38
CA GLY A 275 10.96 17.39 -9.62
C GLY A 275 11.08 16.86 -11.04
N SER A 276 12.24 16.30 -11.38
CA SER A 276 12.53 15.81 -12.75
C SER A 276 13.50 14.63 -12.79
N ARG A 277 13.72 13.94 -11.66
CA ARG A 277 14.54 12.73 -11.64
C ARG A 277 13.84 11.64 -12.45
N ASN A 278 14.63 10.85 -13.17
CA ASN A 278 14.13 9.84 -14.10
C ASN A 278 15.14 8.71 -14.33
N TYR A 279 14.64 7.61 -14.86
CA TYR A 279 15.44 6.41 -15.11
C TYR A 279 16.58 6.63 -16.10
N VAL A 280 16.30 7.31 -17.22
CA VAL A 280 17.29 7.54 -18.30
C VAL A 280 18.53 8.28 -17.81
N ASP A 281 18.36 9.23 -16.90
CA ASP A 281 19.47 10.03 -16.34
C ASP A 281 20.22 9.30 -15.21
N GLY A 282 19.99 7.99 -15.05
CA GLY A 282 20.77 7.12 -14.17
C GLY A 282 20.16 6.86 -12.79
N TRP A 283 18.98 7.39 -12.48
CA TRP A 283 18.29 7.04 -11.23
C TRP A 283 17.61 5.67 -11.35
N THR A 284 17.49 4.95 -10.26
CA THR A 284 16.53 3.85 -10.11
C THR A 284 15.11 4.39 -10.05
N THR A 285 14.12 3.63 -10.55
CA THR A 285 12.70 4.04 -10.54
C THR A 285 12.23 4.48 -9.16
N TYR A 286 12.53 3.71 -8.10
CA TYR A 286 12.18 4.02 -6.72
C TYR A 286 12.68 5.42 -6.29
N ARG A 287 13.92 5.78 -6.67
CA ARG A 287 14.56 7.05 -6.29
C ARG A 287 14.27 8.22 -7.23
N THR A 288 13.49 8.01 -8.29
CA THR A 288 12.98 9.09 -9.15
C THR A 288 11.89 9.92 -8.49
N ALA A 289 11.28 9.42 -7.41
CA ALA A 289 10.17 10.07 -6.72
C ALA A 289 10.45 11.54 -6.39
N THR A 290 9.58 12.43 -6.87
CA THR A 290 9.59 13.85 -6.46
C THR A 290 9.21 13.97 -4.99
N PHE A 291 8.18 13.25 -4.57
CA PHE A 291 7.78 13.18 -3.17
C PHE A 291 7.64 11.73 -2.73
N ALA A 292 8.44 11.30 -1.77
CA ALA A 292 8.40 9.96 -1.19
C ALA A 292 7.95 10.02 0.28
N VAL A 293 7.06 9.11 0.70
CA VAL A 293 6.61 9.03 2.08
C VAL A 293 6.65 7.61 2.64
N LYS A 294 7.41 7.44 3.72
CA LYS A 294 7.61 6.19 4.45
C LYS A 294 6.99 6.22 5.85
N GLY A 295 6.96 7.39 6.49
CA GLY A 295 6.41 7.55 7.84
C GLY A 295 4.91 7.30 7.90
N LYS A 296 4.47 6.37 8.76
CA LYS A 296 3.07 5.94 8.84
C LYS A 296 2.08 7.05 9.19
N GLY A 297 0.85 6.87 8.75
CA GLY A 297 -0.27 7.76 9.02
C GLY A 297 -0.16 9.10 8.29
N PHE A 298 0.61 9.19 7.20
CA PHE A 298 0.77 10.43 6.43
C PHE A 298 -0.57 10.90 5.85
N ILE A 299 -0.79 12.22 5.83
CA ILE A 299 -1.92 12.84 5.14
C ILE A 299 -1.42 13.97 4.24
N ALA A 300 -1.81 13.95 2.97
CA ALA A 300 -1.66 15.11 2.08
C ALA A 300 -3.03 15.61 1.65
N ARG A 301 -3.18 16.94 1.55
CA ARG A 301 -4.41 17.56 1.11
C ARG A 301 -4.17 18.85 0.33
N ASP A 302 -4.98 19.05 -0.71
CA ASP A 302 -5.04 20.30 -1.48
C ASP A 302 -3.66 20.71 -2.05
N ILE A 303 -2.90 19.73 -2.58
CA ILE A 303 -1.53 19.90 -3.08
C ILE A 303 -1.29 19.05 -4.35
N THR A 304 -0.38 19.49 -5.22
CA THR A 304 0.04 18.73 -6.40
C THR A 304 1.49 18.26 -6.24
N PHE A 305 1.74 16.99 -6.55
CA PHE A 305 3.06 16.40 -6.74
C PHE A 305 3.26 16.14 -8.23
N GLU A 306 4.38 16.58 -8.79
CA GLU A 306 4.65 16.38 -10.22
C GLU A 306 6.09 15.99 -10.53
N ASN A 307 6.25 15.17 -11.56
CA ASN A 307 7.53 14.89 -12.17
C ASN A 307 7.50 15.38 -13.63
N THR A 308 8.41 16.29 -13.96
CA THR A 308 8.45 17.03 -15.23
C THR A 308 9.43 16.45 -16.25
N ALA A 309 9.99 15.26 -15.99
CA ALA A 309 11.02 14.66 -16.85
C ALA A 309 10.61 14.45 -18.31
N GLY A 310 9.32 14.17 -18.58
CA GLY A 310 8.82 13.92 -19.93
C GLY A 310 8.78 12.44 -20.32
N PRO A 311 8.04 12.06 -21.37
CA PRO A 311 7.85 10.66 -21.75
C PRO A 311 9.08 10.01 -22.38
N GLU A 312 10.03 10.80 -22.89
CA GLU A 312 11.33 10.35 -23.42
C GLU A 312 12.31 9.90 -22.33
N LYS A 313 12.02 10.24 -21.08
CA LYS A 313 12.87 9.91 -19.91
C LYS A 313 12.47 8.62 -19.20
N HIS A 314 11.50 7.89 -19.76
CA HIS A 314 10.94 6.66 -19.20
C HIS A 314 10.44 6.87 -17.75
N GLN A 315 10.71 5.94 -16.84
CA GLN A 315 10.16 5.95 -15.48
C GLN A 315 10.56 7.22 -14.71
N ALA A 316 9.56 7.94 -14.20
CA ALA A 316 9.75 9.20 -13.51
C ALA A 316 8.61 9.46 -12.51
N VAL A 317 8.80 9.04 -11.26
CA VAL A 317 7.76 9.03 -10.24
C VAL A 317 7.49 10.45 -9.69
N ALA A 318 6.23 10.84 -9.63
CA ALA A 318 5.79 12.08 -9.00
C ALA A 318 5.55 11.89 -7.50
N PHE A 319 4.84 10.81 -7.13
CA PHE A 319 4.53 10.50 -5.75
C PHE A 319 4.75 9.01 -5.47
N LEU A 320 5.49 8.71 -4.39
CA LEU A 320 5.75 7.36 -3.89
C LEU A 320 5.24 7.25 -2.46
N SER A 321 4.48 6.18 -2.17
CA SER A 321 4.02 5.89 -0.83
C SER A 321 4.39 4.48 -0.38
N ASP A 322 5.15 4.43 0.72
CA ASP A 322 5.41 3.28 1.60
C ASP A 322 4.67 3.45 2.94
N SER A 323 3.93 4.54 3.13
CA SER A 323 3.27 4.86 4.39
C SER A 323 2.00 4.05 4.57
N ASP A 324 1.99 3.21 5.60
CA ASP A 324 0.78 2.56 6.08
C ASP A 324 -0.23 3.56 6.65
N LEU A 325 -1.52 3.28 6.42
CA LEU A 325 -2.66 4.12 6.81
C LEU A 325 -2.54 5.56 6.30
N SER A 326 -2.03 5.74 5.07
CA SER A 326 -1.86 7.04 4.43
C SER A 326 -3.12 7.51 3.71
N VAL A 327 -3.33 8.83 3.69
CA VAL A 327 -4.45 9.47 2.98
C VAL A 327 -3.97 10.60 2.07
N MET A 328 -4.38 10.53 0.81
CA MET A 328 -4.23 11.61 -0.16
C MET A 328 -5.62 12.13 -0.48
N TYR A 329 -5.93 13.38 -0.10
CA TYR A 329 -7.27 13.95 -0.26
C TYR A 329 -7.26 15.23 -1.08
N ARG A 330 -7.88 15.21 -2.26
CA ARG A 330 -7.78 16.30 -3.24
C ARG A 330 -6.32 16.65 -3.49
N CYS A 331 -5.57 15.66 -3.96
CA CYS A 331 -4.20 15.84 -4.41
C CYS A 331 -4.12 15.70 -5.94
N GLY A 332 -3.17 16.40 -6.56
CA GLY A 332 -2.76 16.13 -7.92
C GLY A 332 -1.50 15.24 -7.94
N MET A 333 -1.47 14.22 -8.80
CA MET A 333 -0.26 13.47 -9.14
C MET A 333 -0.07 13.52 -10.65
N ARG A 334 1.03 14.14 -11.10
CA ARG A 334 1.25 14.45 -12.52
C ARG A 334 2.60 13.96 -13.01
N GLY A 335 2.59 13.18 -14.07
CA GLY A 335 3.81 12.74 -14.73
C GLY A 335 3.49 12.17 -16.10
N TYR A 336 4.36 11.28 -16.57
CA TYR A 336 4.17 10.47 -17.77
C TYR A 336 4.20 9.00 -17.35
N GLN A 337 5.31 8.31 -17.59
CA GLN A 337 5.48 6.92 -17.16
C GLN A 337 5.73 6.85 -15.65
N ASP A 338 5.07 5.91 -14.98
CA ASP A 338 5.26 5.60 -13.54
C ASP A 338 4.91 6.76 -12.58
N THR A 339 3.86 7.53 -12.90
CA THR A 339 3.50 8.76 -12.15
C THR A 339 3.27 8.53 -10.64
N LEU A 340 2.46 7.53 -10.28
CA LEU A 340 2.10 7.20 -8.91
C LEU A 340 2.61 5.81 -8.56
N TYR A 341 3.57 5.75 -7.64
CA TYR A 341 4.07 4.51 -7.06
C TYR A 341 3.39 4.24 -5.72
N ALA A 342 2.23 3.57 -5.76
CA ALA A 342 1.56 3.04 -4.58
C ALA A 342 2.26 1.74 -4.15
N HIS A 343 3.49 1.88 -3.65
CA HIS A 343 4.48 0.80 -3.54
C HIS A 343 4.05 -0.31 -2.57
N SER A 344 3.74 0.02 -1.31
CA SER A 344 3.40 -0.99 -0.28
C SER A 344 2.39 -0.45 0.75
N MET A 345 1.96 -1.30 1.69
CA MET A 345 1.06 -0.92 2.80
C MET A 345 -0.36 -0.49 2.39
N ARG A 346 -1.17 -0.02 3.34
CA ARG A 346 -2.56 0.41 3.12
C ARG A 346 -2.65 1.90 2.83
N GLN A 347 -3.33 2.24 1.74
CA GLN A 347 -3.37 3.60 1.22
C GLN A 347 -4.79 3.97 0.76
N PHE A 348 -5.18 5.22 1.01
CA PHE A 348 -6.47 5.75 0.56
C PHE A 348 -6.32 7.06 -0.22
N TYR A 349 -6.81 7.07 -1.45
CA TYR A 349 -6.79 8.23 -2.33
C TYR A 349 -8.22 8.68 -2.55
N ARG A 350 -8.56 9.91 -2.19
CA ARG A 350 -9.93 10.46 -2.30
C ARG A 350 -9.91 11.75 -3.11
N GLU A 351 -10.79 11.85 -4.11
CA GLU A 351 -10.96 13.08 -4.91
C GLU A 351 -9.64 13.57 -5.54
N CYS A 352 -8.71 12.66 -5.83
CA CYS A 352 -7.42 12.99 -6.43
C CYS A 352 -7.52 13.11 -7.96
N GLN A 353 -6.60 13.85 -8.56
CA GLN A 353 -6.39 13.94 -10.00
C GLN A 353 -5.07 13.25 -10.33
N ILE A 354 -5.11 12.14 -11.06
CA ILE A 354 -3.94 11.34 -11.38
C ILE A 354 -3.79 11.28 -12.91
N THR A 355 -2.63 11.68 -13.42
CA THR A 355 -2.41 11.78 -14.86
C THR A 355 -1.06 11.20 -15.29
N GLY A 356 -1.04 10.35 -16.31
CA GLY A 356 0.21 9.81 -16.88
C GLY A 356 -0.01 9.01 -18.16
N THR A 357 0.99 8.23 -18.58
CA THR A 357 0.96 7.47 -19.85
C THR A 357 1.07 5.96 -19.62
N VAL A 358 2.29 5.45 -19.44
CA VAL A 358 2.58 4.03 -19.24
C VAL A 358 2.63 3.76 -17.74
N ASP A 359 1.89 2.75 -17.30
CA ASP A 359 1.92 2.20 -15.93
C ASP A 359 1.80 3.27 -14.85
N PHE A 360 1.03 4.32 -15.12
CA PHE A 360 1.14 5.54 -14.33
C PHE A 360 0.54 5.43 -12.93
N MET A 361 -0.13 4.32 -12.62
CA MET A 361 -0.45 3.87 -11.26
C MET A 361 0.10 2.44 -11.09
N PHE A 362 1.18 2.28 -10.34
CA PHE A 362 1.85 0.99 -10.19
C PHE A 362 2.32 0.74 -8.76
N GLY A 363 2.71 -0.49 -8.46
CA GLY A 363 3.11 -0.94 -7.13
C GLY A 363 2.29 -2.10 -6.59
N ASP A 364 2.54 -2.44 -5.33
CA ASP A 364 1.92 -3.57 -4.64
C ASP A 364 1.27 -3.14 -3.31
N GLY A 365 0.86 -1.88 -3.18
CA GLY A 365 0.06 -1.44 -2.04
C GLY A 365 -1.34 -2.06 -2.04
N ALA A 366 -1.94 -2.14 -0.86
CA ALA A 366 -3.39 -2.27 -0.70
C ALA A 366 -4.02 -0.87 -0.81
N ALA A 367 -4.29 -0.43 -2.04
CA ALA A 367 -4.67 0.94 -2.34
C ALA A 367 -6.10 1.04 -2.87
N VAL A 368 -6.91 1.91 -2.23
CA VAL A 368 -8.26 2.25 -2.71
C VAL A 368 -8.30 3.69 -3.20
N PHE A 369 -8.70 3.86 -4.45
CA PHE A 369 -8.93 5.13 -5.11
C PHE A 369 -10.43 5.38 -5.15
N GLN A 370 -10.91 6.42 -4.47
CA GLN A 370 -12.32 6.73 -4.38
C GLN A 370 -12.65 8.12 -4.92
N ASN A 371 -13.57 8.18 -5.88
CA ASN A 371 -14.02 9.44 -6.47
C ASN A 371 -12.88 10.25 -7.13
N CYS A 372 -11.86 9.57 -7.67
CA CYS A 372 -10.71 10.18 -8.33
C CYS A 372 -10.99 10.44 -9.81
N GLN A 373 -10.32 11.45 -10.38
CA GLN A 373 -10.19 11.67 -11.81
C GLN A 373 -8.87 11.07 -12.28
N ILE A 374 -8.95 10.11 -13.20
CA ILE A 374 -7.82 9.33 -13.70
C ILE A 374 -7.75 9.57 -15.21
N LEU A 375 -6.73 10.29 -15.67
CA LEU A 375 -6.63 10.79 -17.04
C LEU A 375 -5.35 10.30 -17.71
N ALA A 376 -5.46 9.44 -18.72
CA ALA A 376 -4.30 9.10 -19.54
C ALA A 376 -3.92 10.27 -20.46
N ARG A 377 -2.62 10.52 -20.61
CA ARG A 377 -2.05 11.64 -21.35
C ARG A 377 -1.54 11.22 -22.71
N LYS A 378 -1.17 12.19 -23.54
CA LYS A 378 -0.48 11.92 -24.80
C LYS A 378 0.99 11.61 -24.52
N GLY A 379 1.39 10.39 -24.86
CA GLY A 379 2.78 9.92 -24.75
C GLY A 379 3.55 10.04 -26.07
N LEU A 380 4.58 9.21 -26.21
CA LEU A 380 5.34 9.08 -27.46
C LEU A 380 4.49 8.47 -28.59
N PRO A 381 4.83 8.69 -29.87
CA PRO A 381 4.15 8.04 -30.98
C PRO A 381 4.10 6.52 -30.82
N ASN A 382 2.92 5.92 -31.02
CA ASN A 382 2.64 4.49 -30.87
C ASN A 382 2.83 3.92 -29.45
N GLN A 383 3.10 4.77 -28.44
CA GLN A 383 3.12 4.33 -27.04
C GLN A 383 1.69 3.95 -26.63
N LYS A 384 1.57 2.78 -26.00
CA LYS A 384 0.32 2.32 -25.38
C LYS A 384 0.27 2.86 -23.96
N ASN A 385 -0.83 3.50 -23.60
CA ASN A 385 -1.08 3.92 -22.23
C ASN A 385 -1.68 2.77 -21.43
N THR A 386 -1.29 2.65 -20.17
CA THR A 386 -1.80 1.67 -19.21
C THR A 386 -2.08 2.39 -17.89
N VAL A 387 -3.33 2.36 -17.46
CA VAL A 387 -3.74 3.04 -16.23
C VAL A 387 -3.09 2.38 -15.02
N THR A 388 -3.16 1.06 -14.90
CA THR A 388 -2.53 0.33 -13.80
C THR A 388 -1.46 -0.67 -14.24
N ALA A 389 -0.45 -0.85 -13.38
CA ALA A 389 0.48 -1.97 -13.43
C ALA A 389 0.69 -2.53 -12.01
N GLN A 390 -0.27 -3.32 -11.54
CA GLN A 390 -0.27 -3.80 -10.16
C GLN A 390 0.70 -4.99 -10.01
N GLY A 391 1.52 -4.95 -8.95
CA GLY A 391 2.70 -5.77 -8.75
C GLY A 391 2.59 -6.92 -7.76
N ARG A 392 1.40 -7.45 -7.48
CA ARG A 392 1.25 -8.57 -6.53
C ARG A 392 1.93 -9.83 -7.03
N LYS A 393 2.88 -10.36 -6.25
CA LYS A 393 3.71 -11.50 -6.64
C LYS A 393 3.22 -12.82 -6.08
N GLU A 394 2.49 -12.82 -4.97
CA GLU A 394 2.00 -14.02 -4.32
C GLU A 394 0.48 -13.97 -4.07
N SER A 395 -0.17 -15.13 -4.18
CA SER A 395 -1.63 -15.23 -4.00
C SER A 395 -2.10 -14.93 -2.57
N THR A 396 -1.23 -15.14 -1.58
CA THR A 396 -1.47 -14.99 -0.14
C THR A 396 -1.42 -13.55 0.35
N GLU A 397 -0.98 -12.62 -0.52
CA GLU A 397 -0.91 -11.19 -0.22
C GLU A 397 -2.29 -10.53 -0.21
N ASN A 398 -2.49 -9.61 0.72
CA ASN A 398 -3.70 -8.79 0.82
C ASN A 398 -3.66 -7.49 0.00
N THR A 399 -2.77 -7.41 -0.98
CA THR A 399 -2.47 -6.22 -1.79
C THR A 399 -3.28 -6.13 -3.09
N GLY A 400 -3.36 -4.95 -3.70
CA GLY A 400 -4.14 -4.76 -4.92
C GLY A 400 -4.68 -3.35 -5.05
N PHE A 401 -5.10 -3.00 -6.27
CA PHE A 401 -5.68 -1.69 -6.54
C PHE A 401 -7.19 -1.79 -6.72
N VAL A 402 -7.92 -0.91 -6.05
CA VAL A 402 -9.37 -0.78 -6.20
C VAL A 402 -9.72 0.64 -6.64
N LEU A 403 -10.26 0.78 -7.85
CA LEU A 403 -10.75 2.04 -8.40
C LEU A 403 -12.28 2.06 -8.22
N HIS A 404 -12.75 2.86 -7.26
CA HIS A 404 -14.14 2.90 -6.81
C HIS A 404 -14.76 4.29 -7.04
N PHE A 405 -15.88 4.38 -7.76
CA PHE A 405 -16.50 5.67 -8.10
C PHE A 405 -15.59 6.64 -8.86
N CYS A 406 -14.57 6.14 -9.54
CA CYS A 406 -13.62 6.98 -10.27
C CYS A 406 -14.16 7.35 -11.65
N ASN A 407 -13.55 8.38 -12.25
CA ASN A 407 -13.70 8.68 -13.67
C ASN A 407 -12.39 8.32 -14.38
N ILE A 408 -12.43 7.31 -15.24
CA ILE A 408 -11.29 6.86 -16.05
C ILE A 408 -11.48 7.36 -17.48
N SER A 409 -10.68 8.35 -17.83
CA SER A 409 -10.75 9.06 -19.11
C SER A 409 -9.35 9.35 -19.65
N VAL A 410 -9.28 10.18 -20.69
CA VAL A 410 -8.02 10.67 -21.27
C VAL A 410 -8.03 12.19 -21.29
N GLU A 411 -6.85 12.80 -21.32
CA GLU A 411 -6.71 14.24 -21.54
C GLU A 411 -7.22 14.63 -22.93
N PRO A 412 -7.71 15.89 -23.12
CA PRO A 412 -8.25 16.34 -24.40
C PRO A 412 -7.33 16.12 -25.60
N GLU A 413 -6.02 16.21 -25.41
CA GLU A 413 -5.03 15.99 -26.48
C GLU A 413 -5.02 14.57 -27.03
N VAL A 414 -5.38 13.57 -26.21
CA VAL A 414 -5.45 12.16 -26.61
C VAL A 414 -6.71 11.88 -27.43
N LEU A 415 -7.79 12.63 -27.22
CA LEU A 415 -9.04 12.47 -27.98
C LEU A 415 -8.83 12.68 -29.49
N ALA A 416 -7.88 13.54 -29.87
CA ALA A 416 -7.51 13.77 -31.26
C ALA A 416 -6.64 12.63 -31.86
N SER A 417 -6.12 11.72 -31.04
CA SER A 417 -5.18 10.67 -31.44
C SER A 417 -5.58 9.27 -30.96
N LEU A 418 -6.86 9.01 -30.71
CA LEU A 418 -7.37 7.71 -30.21
C LEU A 418 -6.97 6.51 -31.08
N ASN A 419 -6.79 6.72 -32.38
CA ASN A 419 -6.38 5.67 -33.33
C ASN A 419 -4.89 5.34 -33.27
N SER A 420 -4.06 6.20 -32.67
CA SER A 420 -2.60 6.03 -32.57
C SER A 420 -2.08 5.96 -31.14
N THR A 421 -2.91 6.33 -30.15
CA THR A 421 -2.59 6.32 -28.72
C THR A 421 -3.60 5.43 -28.01
N HIS A 422 -3.36 4.12 -28.03
CA HIS A 422 -4.24 3.15 -27.39
C HIS A 422 -4.09 3.22 -25.88
N THR A 423 -5.22 3.26 -25.15
CA THR A 423 -5.25 3.30 -23.69
C THR A 423 -5.98 2.08 -23.13
N TYR A 424 -5.37 1.44 -22.13
CA TYR A 424 -5.88 0.25 -21.45
C TYR A 424 -6.02 0.51 -19.94
N LEU A 425 -6.91 -0.23 -19.29
CA LEU A 425 -7.18 -0.20 -17.85
C LEU A 425 -5.98 -0.67 -17.03
N GLY A 426 -5.15 -1.57 -17.57
CA GLY A 426 -3.90 -1.97 -16.96
C GLY A 426 -3.24 -3.18 -17.61
N ARG A 427 -2.10 -3.60 -17.05
CA ARG A 427 -1.34 -4.79 -17.43
C ARG A 427 -0.64 -5.47 -16.23
N PRO A 428 -0.43 -6.79 -16.24
CA PRO A 428 0.00 -7.52 -15.05
C PRO A 428 1.52 -7.49 -14.86
N TRP A 429 2.01 -6.52 -14.09
CA TRP A 429 3.45 -6.38 -13.80
C TRP A 429 4.04 -7.63 -13.12
N LYS A 430 3.30 -8.25 -12.20
CA LYS A 430 3.71 -9.50 -11.53
C LYS A 430 2.59 -10.56 -11.60
N GLN A 431 2.96 -11.81 -11.27
CA GLN A 431 2.19 -13.02 -11.59
C GLN A 431 0.76 -13.03 -11.05
N TYR A 432 0.51 -12.46 -9.87
CA TYR A 432 -0.81 -12.46 -9.22
C TYR A 432 -1.47 -11.08 -9.25
N SER A 433 -1.09 -10.23 -10.22
CA SER A 433 -1.59 -8.86 -10.38
C SER A 433 -3.09 -8.74 -10.10
N ARG A 434 -3.48 -7.80 -9.23
CA ARG A 434 -4.87 -7.65 -8.78
C ARG A 434 -5.35 -6.20 -8.91
N THR A 435 -6.26 -5.96 -9.84
CA THR A 435 -6.92 -4.66 -10.03
C THR A 435 -8.43 -4.84 -10.15
N VAL A 436 -9.20 -4.09 -9.37
CA VAL A 436 -10.67 -4.10 -9.41
C VAL A 436 -11.18 -2.70 -9.72
N ILE A 437 -12.02 -2.58 -10.74
CA ILE A 437 -12.64 -1.31 -11.16
C ILE A 437 -14.14 -1.43 -10.97
N MET A 438 -14.69 -0.65 -10.04
CA MET A 438 -16.09 -0.78 -9.66
C MET A 438 -16.82 0.54 -9.51
N LYS A 439 -18.09 0.55 -9.94
CA LYS A 439 -18.99 1.70 -9.93
C LYS A 439 -18.36 2.98 -10.50
N SER A 440 -17.45 2.81 -11.47
CA SER A 440 -16.66 3.90 -12.06
C SER A 440 -17.15 4.25 -13.45
N TYR A 441 -16.96 5.49 -13.88
CA TYR A 441 -17.17 5.90 -15.27
C TYR A 441 -15.93 5.55 -16.10
N ILE A 442 -16.14 4.94 -17.26
CA ILE A 442 -15.08 4.59 -18.23
C ILE A 442 -15.43 5.22 -19.58
N SER A 443 -14.57 6.13 -20.05
CA SER A 443 -14.76 6.81 -21.34
C SER A 443 -14.54 5.88 -22.54
N ASN A 444 -15.02 6.29 -23.71
CA ASN A 444 -14.84 5.56 -24.98
C ASN A 444 -13.39 5.59 -25.51
N ALA A 445 -12.49 6.33 -24.85
CA ALA A 445 -11.08 6.35 -25.19
C ALA A 445 -10.35 5.08 -24.71
N ILE A 446 -10.96 4.32 -23.80
CA ILE A 446 -10.42 3.03 -23.35
C ILE A 446 -10.73 1.96 -24.41
N ARG A 447 -9.71 1.18 -24.75
CA ARG A 447 -9.79 0.09 -25.72
C ARG A 447 -10.85 -0.95 -25.30
N PRO A 448 -11.68 -1.48 -26.23
CA PRO A 448 -12.70 -2.48 -25.90
C PRO A 448 -12.14 -3.75 -25.23
N GLU A 449 -10.90 -4.12 -25.56
CA GLU A 449 -10.16 -5.22 -24.94
C GLU A 449 -9.99 -5.01 -23.43
N GLY A 450 -9.96 -3.75 -22.98
CA GLY A 450 -9.87 -3.32 -21.59
C GLY A 450 -8.46 -3.42 -21.03
N TRP A 451 -7.86 -4.60 -21.12
CA TRP A 451 -6.59 -4.94 -20.46
C TRP A 451 -5.52 -5.32 -21.49
N LEU A 452 -4.26 -5.03 -21.19
CA LEU A 452 -3.11 -5.26 -22.07
C LEU A 452 -2.19 -6.33 -21.51
N GLU A 453 -1.68 -7.21 -22.37
CA GLU A 453 -0.70 -8.21 -22.00
C GLU A 453 0.60 -7.58 -21.45
N TRP A 454 1.23 -8.23 -20.47
CA TRP A 454 2.58 -7.85 -20.04
C TRP A 454 3.62 -8.43 -21.00
N ASN A 455 3.62 -9.76 -21.14
CA ASN A 455 4.42 -10.50 -22.09
C ASN A 455 3.72 -11.82 -22.45
N GLU A 456 3.39 -12.02 -23.72
CA GLU A 456 2.68 -13.21 -24.23
C GLU A 456 1.47 -13.60 -23.36
N THR A 457 1.52 -14.76 -22.69
CA THR A 457 0.47 -15.30 -21.83
C THR A 457 0.78 -15.22 -20.33
N PHE A 458 1.82 -14.46 -19.95
CA PHE A 458 2.21 -14.32 -18.55
C PHE A 458 1.05 -13.83 -17.68
N ALA A 459 0.89 -14.46 -16.52
CA ALA A 459 -0.10 -14.15 -15.47
C ALA A 459 -1.59 -14.36 -15.85
N PHE A 460 -1.96 -14.73 -17.08
CA PHE A 460 -3.37 -14.79 -17.51
C PHE A 460 -4.25 -15.71 -16.66
N ASP A 461 -3.68 -16.77 -16.10
CA ASP A 461 -4.41 -17.75 -15.27
C ASP A 461 -4.45 -17.37 -13.78
N THR A 462 -3.57 -16.48 -13.33
CA THR A 462 -3.31 -16.21 -11.91
C THR A 462 -3.64 -14.78 -11.48
N LEU A 463 -3.68 -13.84 -12.41
CA LEU A 463 -4.13 -12.47 -12.16
C LEU A 463 -5.59 -12.43 -11.73
N TYR A 464 -6.00 -11.34 -11.08
CA TYR A 464 -7.40 -11.07 -10.75
C TYR A 464 -7.76 -9.65 -11.23
N TYR A 465 -8.25 -9.55 -12.46
CA TYR A 465 -8.74 -8.31 -13.04
C TYR A 465 -10.25 -8.34 -13.09
N ALA A 466 -10.89 -7.38 -12.44
CA ALA A 466 -12.32 -7.44 -12.26
C ALA A 466 -13.04 -6.10 -12.48
N GLU A 467 -14.22 -6.18 -13.09
CA GLU A 467 -15.11 -5.04 -13.33
C GLU A 467 -16.48 -5.26 -12.68
N TYR A 468 -17.02 -4.24 -12.00
CA TYR A 468 -18.34 -4.30 -11.33
C TYR A 468 -19.14 -3.01 -11.51
N MET A 469 -20.30 -3.10 -12.17
CA MET A 469 -21.25 -1.98 -12.31
C MET A 469 -20.62 -0.65 -12.80
N ASN A 470 -19.64 -0.73 -13.70
CA ASN A 470 -19.08 0.46 -14.35
C ASN A 470 -20.09 1.08 -15.34
N SER A 471 -19.92 2.36 -15.62
CA SER A 471 -20.79 3.13 -16.51
C SER A 471 -19.96 3.89 -17.56
N GLY A 472 -20.63 4.47 -18.55
CA GLY A 472 -19.97 5.19 -19.63
C GLY A 472 -19.68 4.31 -20.85
N PRO A 473 -19.32 4.93 -21.98
CA PRO A 473 -19.26 4.25 -23.27
C PRO A 473 -18.09 3.25 -23.40
N GLY A 474 -17.06 3.31 -22.54
CA GLY A 474 -15.98 2.32 -22.48
C GLY A 474 -16.23 1.15 -21.53
N ALA A 475 -17.34 1.14 -20.80
CA ALA A 475 -17.65 0.11 -19.79
C ALA A 475 -18.24 -1.18 -20.39
N GLY A 476 -18.42 -1.25 -21.72
CA GLY A 476 -18.98 -2.44 -22.37
C GLY A 476 -18.07 -3.66 -22.23
N LEU A 477 -18.62 -4.77 -21.73
CA LEU A 477 -17.84 -5.98 -21.39
C LEU A 477 -17.71 -7.00 -22.54
N GLY A 478 -18.49 -6.85 -23.63
CA GLY A 478 -18.59 -7.85 -24.69
C GLY A 478 -17.28 -8.18 -25.41
N SER A 479 -16.39 -7.19 -25.53
CA SER A 479 -15.11 -7.29 -26.25
C SER A 479 -13.89 -7.40 -25.34
N ARG A 480 -14.09 -7.53 -24.02
CA ARG A 480 -12.98 -7.72 -23.08
C ARG A 480 -12.21 -9.00 -23.38
N VAL A 481 -10.93 -8.99 -23.02
CA VAL A 481 -10.03 -10.15 -23.07
C VAL A 481 -10.68 -11.40 -22.45
N LYS A 482 -10.27 -12.58 -22.92
CA LYS A 482 -10.81 -13.89 -22.48
C LYS A 482 -9.86 -14.64 -21.54
N TRP A 483 -9.00 -13.91 -20.83
CA TRP A 483 -8.06 -14.48 -19.87
C TRP A 483 -8.81 -15.11 -18.69
N PRO A 484 -8.40 -16.28 -18.18
CA PRO A 484 -9.09 -16.91 -17.05
C PRO A 484 -9.12 -16.05 -15.77
N GLY A 485 -8.09 -15.22 -15.55
CA GLY A 485 -8.01 -14.27 -14.44
C GLY A 485 -8.83 -12.97 -14.63
N TYR A 486 -9.46 -12.77 -15.79
CA TYR A 486 -10.40 -11.68 -15.99
C TYR A 486 -11.81 -12.08 -15.53
N HIS A 487 -12.45 -11.20 -14.74
CA HIS A 487 -13.72 -11.47 -14.09
C HIS A 487 -14.71 -10.32 -14.30
N THR A 488 -15.92 -10.68 -14.74
CA THR A 488 -17.08 -9.79 -14.57
C THR A 488 -17.75 -10.15 -13.24
N ILE A 489 -17.73 -9.22 -12.29
CA ILE A 489 -18.39 -9.44 -11.00
C ILE A 489 -19.89 -9.19 -11.21
N ASN A 490 -20.71 -10.20 -10.94
CA ASN A 490 -22.17 -10.09 -10.97
C ASN A 490 -22.79 -10.12 -9.56
N ASP A 491 -22.02 -10.54 -8.55
CA ASP A 491 -22.47 -10.63 -7.17
C ASP A 491 -21.93 -9.46 -6.32
N SER A 492 -22.85 -8.71 -5.74
CA SER A 492 -22.54 -7.64 -4.78
C SER A 492 -21.74 -8.13 -3.56
N THR A 493 -21.87 -9.40 -3.15
CA THR A 493 -21.10 -9.93 -2.01
C THR A 493 -19.61 -10.02 -2.35
N GLN A 494 -19.27 -10.44 -3.57
CA GLN A 494 -17.89 -10.44 -4.07
C GLN A 494 -17.36 -9.02 -4.18
N ALA A 495 -18.11 -8.10 -4.79
CA ALA A 495 -17.71 -6.68 -4.89
C ALA A 495 -17.51 -6.02 -3.51
N THR A 496 -18.30 -6.40 -2.51
CA THR A 496 -18.21 -5.86 -1.14
C THR A 496 -16.83 -6.11 -0.51
N THR A 497 -16.16 -7.21 -0.85
CA THR A 497 -14.82 -7.54 -0.33
C THR A 497 -13.75 -6.53 -0.75
N PHE A 498 -13.96 -5.81 -1.85
CA PHE A 498 -13.06 -4.78 -2.35
C PHE A 498 -13.42 -3.37 -1.85
N THR A 499 -14.47 -3.21 -1.04
CA THR A 499 -14.86 -1.90 -0.51
C THR A 499 -13.83 -1.37 0.50
N VAL A 500 -13.84 -0.06 0.73
CA VAL A 500 -12.94 0.61 1.70
C VAL A 500 -12.98 -0.07 3.07
N SER A 501 -14.17 -0.44 3.55
CA SER A 501 -14.32 -1.06 4.88
C SER A 501 -13.72 -2.46 4.97
N GLN A 502 -13.74 -3.24 3.89
CA GLN A 502 -13.28 -4.64 3.87
C GLN A 502 -11.83 -4.76 3.43
N PHE A 503 -11.47 -4.12 2.31
CA PHE A 503 -10.18 -4.32 1.66
C PHE A 503 -9.01 -3.71 2.44
N ILE A 504 -9.20 -2.50 2.98
CA ILE A 504 -8.17 -1.77 3.74
C ILE A 504 -8.58 -1.53 5.20
N GLY A 505 -9.65 -2.18 5.67
CA GLY A 505 -10.16 -1.99 7.03
C GLY A 505 -10.56 -0.54 7.34
N GLY A 506 -10.93 0.25 6.32
CA GLY A 506 -10.97 1.72 6.41
C GLY A 506 -11.77 2.30 7.58
N ASN A 507 -12.81 1.60 8.04
CA ASN A 507 -13.62 2.03 9.18
C ASN A 507 -12.86 2.10 10.51
N THR A 508 -11.73 1.43 10.65
CA THR A 508 -10.94 1.44 11.88
C THR A 508 -10.03 2.67 12.00
N TRP A 509 -9.66 3.30 10.88
CA TRP A 509 -8.63 4.34 10.86
C TRP A 509 -9.01 5.63 10.11
N LEU A 510 -9.77 5.54 9.01
CA LEU A 510 -10.16 6.72 8.21
C LEU A 510 -10.99 7.75 8.97
N PRO A 511 -11.93 7.41 9.87
CA PRO A 511 -12.72 8.41 10.60
C PRO A 511 -11.86 9.44 11.37
N SER A 512 -10.68 9.01 11.86
CA SER A 512 -9.75 9.87 12.61
C SER A 512 -9.04 10.92 11.74
N THR A 513 -9.06 10.73 10.43
CA THR A 513 -8.43 11.64 9.46
C THR A 513 -9.34 12.81 9.11
N GLY A 514 -10.64 12.71 9.41
CA GLY A 514 -11.66 13.69 9.02
C GLY A 514 -12.04 13.68 7.52
N VAL A 515 -11.41 12.82 6.71
CA VAL A 515 -11.75 12.66 5.30
C VAL A 515 -13.06 11.86 5.18
N LYS A 516 -14.00 12.37 4.38
CA LYS A 516 -15.24 11.66 4.07
C LYS A 516 -14.96 10.55 3.07
N TYR A 517 -15.53 9.38 3.31
CA TYR A 517 -15.40 8.21 2.43
C TYR A 517 -16.68 7.38 2.49
N SER A 518 -16.94 6.64 1.41
CA SER A 518 -18.01 5.64 1.37
C SER A 518 -17.40 4.27 1.69
N GLY A 519 -17.81 3.69 2.82
CA GLY A 519 -17.21 2.46 3.36
C GLY A 519 -17.62 1.17 2.63
N GLY A 520 -18.83 1.17 2.04
CA GLY A 520 -19.41 0.05 1.31
C GLY A 520 -19.60 0.37 -0.17
N LEU A 521 -20.49 -0.36 -0.84
CA LEU A 521 -20.81 -0.17 -2.26
C LEU A 521 -21.70 1.05 -2.52
N ASP A 522 -22.36 1.61 -1.51
CA ASP A 522 -23.29 2.74 -1.66
C ASP A 522 -22.64 4.05 -1.19
N ILE A 523 -23.07 5.17 -1.79
CA ILE A 523 -22.50 6.50 -1.56
C ILE A 523 -22.96 7.08 -0.22
#